data_AF-A0A9W4WVV1-F1
#
_entry.id   AF-A0A9W4WVV1-F1
#
_cell.length_a   1.000
_cell.length_b   1.000
_cell.length_c   1.000
_cell.angle_alpha   90.00
_cell.angle_beta   90.00
_cell.angle_gamma   90.00
#
_symmetry.space_group_name_H-M   'P 1'
#
loop_
_entity.id
_entity.type
_entity.pdbx_description
1 polymer ?
#
loop_
_entity_poly.entity_id
_entity_poly.type
_entity_poly.pdbx_seq_one_letter_code
_entity_poly.pdbx_strand_id
1 'polypeptide(L)'
;MSDDIQVIKEDYVIYNYPVMRIRVAFYSSLLVPLFIAAFGWLIQNRVHVAIPLICSLIAGIGLQGQCNCVSTYLIDACPGKSASALALSEFFSYLLVAIVILLFKPLEVIL
;
A
#
# COMPACT_ATOMS: atom_id res chain seq x y z
N MET A 1 -18.38 -0.77 -38.59
CA MET A 1 -19.32 -1.64 -37.84
C MET A 1 -18.60 -2.79 -37.15
N SER A 2 -17.84 -3.65 -37.84
CA SER A 2 -17.06 -4.72 -37.18
C SER A 2 -15.80 -4.19 -36.49
N ASP A 3 -15.15 -3.16 -37.06
CA ASP A 3 -13.96 -2.53 -36.47
C ASP A 3 -14.28 -1.76 -35.18
N ASP A 4 -15.44 -1.10 -35.11
CA ASP A 4 -15.88 -0.38 -33.91
C ASP A 4 -16.07 -1.32 -32.71
N ILE A 5 -16.53 -2.55 -32.95
CA ILE A 5 -16.68 -3.57 -31.90
C ILE A 5 -15.31 -4.08 -31.41
N GLN A 6 -14.29 -4.13 -32.29
CA GLN A 6 -12.93 -4.49 -31.90
C GLN A 6 -12.29 -3.39 -31.03
N VAL A 7 -12.41 -2.13 -31.43
CA VAL A 7 -11.90 -0.96 -30.69
C VAL A 7 -12.52 -0.86 -29.30
N ILE A 8 -13.85 -1.00 -29.19
CA ILE A 8 -14.53 -0.96 -27.88
C ILE A 8 -14.11 -2.13 -26.99
N LYS A 9 -13.79 -3.29 -27.57
CA LYS A 9 -13.32 -4.45 -26.80
C LYS A 9 -11.89 -4.27 -26.31
N GLU A 10 -11.01 -3.66 -27.09
CA GLU A 10 -9.65 -3.30 -26.67
C GLU A 10 -9.65 -2.23 -25.57
N ASP A 11 -10.44 -1.17 -25.71
CA ASP A 11 -10.59 -0.16 -24.66
C ASP A 11 -11.16 -0.75 -23.35
N TYR A 12 -12.15 -1.66 -23.45
CA TYR A 12 -12.72 -2.35 -22.30
C TYR A 12 -11.73 -3.30 -21.63
N VAL A 13 -10.87 -3.96 -22.40
CA VAL A 13 -9.82 -4.84 -21.89
C VAL A 13 -8.74 -4.02 -21.18
N ILE A 14 -8.28 -2.92 -21.79
CA ILE A 14 -7.28 -2.01 -21.21
C ILE A 14 -7.79 -1.37 -19.92
N TYR A 15 -9.08 -1.02 -19.83
CA TYR A 15 -9.68 -0.45 -18.62
C TYR A 15 -9.90 -1.47 -17.49
N ASN A 16 -10.10 -2.77 -17.82
CA ASN A 16 -10.34 -3.81 -16.82
C ASN A 16 -9.07 -4.30 -16.10
N TYR A 17 -7.91 -4.30 -16.76
CA TYR A 17 -6.64 -4.72 -16.14
C TYR A 17 -6.25 -3.94 -14.87
N PRO A 18 -6.32 -2.59 -14.82
CA PRO A 18 -5.97 -1.84 -13.62
C PRO A 18 -6.96 -2.06 -12.47
N VAL A 19 -8.26 -2.27 -12.76
CA VAL A 19 -9.29 -2.54 -11.72
C VAL A 19 -9.07 -3.89 -11.04
N MET A 20 -8.59 -4.90 -11.77
CA MET A 20 -8.22 -6.18 -11.15
C MET A 20 -7.06 -6.04 -10.18
N ARG A 21 -6.08 -5.15 -10.44
CA ARG A 21 -4.94 -4.92 -9.55
C ARG A 21 -5.34 -4.28 -8.22
N ILE A 22 -6.33 -3.37 -8.22
CA ILE A 22 -6.88 -2.81 -6.98
C ILE A 22 -7.47 -3.90 -6.08
N ARG A 23 -8.19 -4.88 -6.64
CA ARG A 23 -8.81 -5.95 -5.85
C ARG A 23 -7.77 -6.79 -5.13
N VAL A 24 -6.64 -7.09 -5.79
CA VAL A 24 -5.53 -7.83 -5.17
C VAL A 24 -4.82 -6.97 -4.12
N ALA A 25 -4.62 -5.68 -4.39
CA ALA A 25 -4.06 -4.74 -3.42
C ALA A 25 -4.92 -4.61 -2.15
N PHE A 26 -6.23 -4.75 -2.26
CA PHE A 26 -7.15 -4.72 -1.12
C PHE A 26 -6.95 -5.92 -0.18
N TYR A 27 -6.69 -7.11 -0.73
CA TYR A 27 -6.35 -8.29 0.08
C TYR A 27 -5.00 -8.11 0.80
N SER A 28 -4.01 -7.54 0.13
CA SER A 28 -2.72 -7.21 0.77
C SER A 28 -2.88 -6.14 1.85
N SER A 29 -3.75 -5.15 1.64
CA SER A 29 -4.03 -4.08 2.61
C SER A 29 -4.62 -4.58 3.90
N LEU A 30 -5.40 -5.67 3.87
CA LEU A 30 -5.98 -6.27 5.06
C LEU A 30 -4.96 -7.11 5.85
N LEU A 31 -3.91 -7.56 5.16
CA LEU A 31 -2.84 -8.35 5.76
C LEU A 31 -1.95 -7.50 6.68
N VAL A 32 -1.69 -6.24 6.33
CA VAL A 32 -0.85 -5.30 7.10
C VAL A 32 -1.36 -5.03 8.53
N PRO A 33 -2.64 -4.63 8.75
CA PRO A 33 -3.15 -4.41 10.11
C PRO A 33 -3.23 -5.71 10.92
N LEU A 34 -3.43 -6.86 10.27
CA LEU A 34 -3.41 -8.17 10.92
C LEU A 34 -2.03 -8.45 11.54
N PHE A 35 -0.95 -8.13 10.82
CA PHE A 35 0.41 -8.31 11.31
C PHE A 35 0.79 -7.31 12.41
N ILE A 36 0.33 -6.05 12.31
CA ILE A 36 0.51 -5.06 13.38
C ILE A 36 -0.22 -5.50 14.66
N ALA A 37 -1.44 -6.02 14.55
CA ALA A 37 -2.19 -6.55 15.67
C ALA A 37 -1.50 -7.78 16.29
N ALA A 38 -1.00 -8.70 15.45
CA ALA A 38 -0.22 -9.84 15.91
C ALA A 38 1.08 -9.41 16.62
N PHE A 39 1.77 -8.40 16.10
CA PHE A 39 2.97 -7.84 16.71
C PHE A 39 2.69 -7.19 18.06
N GLY A 40 1.61 -6.42 18.18
CA GLY A 40 1.16 -5.83 19.44
C GLY A 40 0.85 -6.90 20.50
N TRP A 41 0.20 -8.00 20.09
CA TRP A 41 -0.09 -9.14 20.97
C TRP A 41 1.18 -9.85 21.46
N LEU A 42 2.18 -9.98 20.60
CA LEU A 42 3.46 -10.63 20.92
C LEU A 42 4.31 -9.81 21.89
N ILE A 43 4.28 -8.48 21.78
CA ILE A 43 4.96 -7.56 22.71
C ILE A 43 4.40 -7.72 24.12
N GLN A 44 3.08 -7.80 24.27
CA GLN A 44 2.42 -7.91 25.57
C GLN A 44 2.77 -9.22 26.29
N ASN A 45 3.05 -10.29 25.55
CA ASN A 45 3.36 -11.61 26.09
C ASN A 45 4.85 -11.87 26.41
N ARG A 46 5.74 -10.85 26.34
CA ARG A 46 7.18 -11.00 26.69
C ARG A 46 7.86 -12.20 26.00
N VAL A 47 7.52 -12.46 24.74
CA VAL A 47 8.02 -13.65 24.01
C VAL A 47 9.39 -13.36 23.36
N HIS A 48 10.15 -14.43 23.08
CA HIS A 48 11.49 -14.39 22.48
C HIS A 48 11.53 -13.49 21.23
N VAL A 49 12.60 -12.68 21.11
CA VAL A 49 12.86 -11.70 20.03
C VAL A 49 12.77 -12.30 18.62
N ALA A 50 12.97 -13.61 18.47
CA ALA A 50 12.83 -14.31 17.20
C ALA A 50 11.43 -14.19 16.57
N ILE A 51 10.37 -14.17 17.38
CA ILE A 51 8.99 -14.13 16.88
C ILE A 51 8.62 -12.76 16.27
N PRO A 52 8.86 -11.61 16.95
CA PRO A 52 8.64 -10.30 16.33
C PRO A 52 9.51 -10.09 15.08
N LEU A 53 10.70 -10.69 15.00
CA LEU A 53 11.54 -10.63 13.80
C LEU A 53 10.86 -11.32 12.59
N ILE A 54 10.29 -12.50 12.79
CA ILE A 54 9.56 -13.24 11.75
C ILE A 54 8.28 -12.49 11.36
N CYS A 55 7.54 -11.95 12.32
CA CYS A 55 6.36 -11.13 12.04
C CYS A 55 6.70 -9.86 11.25
N SER A 56 7.80 -9.18 11.59
CA SER A 56 8.28 -7.99 10.87
C SER A 56 8.70 -8.31 9.43
N LEU A 57 9.35 -9.46 9.21
CA LEU A 57 9.69 -9.93 7.86
C LEU A 57 8.44 -10.13 7.00
N ILE A 58 7.42 -10.80 7.53
CA ILE A 58 6.20 -11.08 6.79
C ILE A 58 5.40 -9.79 6.54
N ALA A 59 5.34 -8.89 7.53
CA ALA A 59 4.76 -7.57 7.36
C ALA A 59 5.48 -6.76 6.28
N GLY A 60 6.82 -6.82 6.23
CA GLY A 60 7.63 -6.16 5.21
C GLY A 60 7.36 -6.67 3.80
N ILE A 61 7.22 -7.99 3.62
CA ILE A 61 6.85 -8.58 2.32
C ILE A 61 5.47 -8.09 1.86
N GLY A 62 4.50 -8.04 2.77
CA GLY A 62 3.15 -7.52 2.50
C GLY A 62 3.16 -6.04 2.08
N LEU A 63 3.90 -5.21 2.83
CA LEU A 63 4.03 -3.78 2.57
C LEU A 63 4.68 -3.51 1.20
N GLN A 64 5.78 -4.20 0.90
CA GLN A 64 6.49 -4.04 -0.38
C GLN A 64 5.61 -4.45 -1.56
N GLY A 65 4.84 -5.54 -1.42
CA GLY A 65 3.86 -5.96 -2.42
C GLY A 65 2.82 -4.87 -2.69
N GLN A 66 2.33 -4.22 -1.64
CA GLN A 66 1.32 -3.18 -1.75
C GLN A 66 1.86 -1.91 -2.44
N CYS A 67 3.07 -1.46 -2.08
CA CYS A 67 3.74 -0.34 -2.74
C CYS A 67 3.92 -0.58 -4.25
N ASN A 68 4.29 -1.81 -4.64
CA ASN A 68 4.44 -2.19 -6.05
C ASN A 68 3.09 -2.15 -6.77
N CYS A 69 2.01 -2.70 -6.18
CA CYS A 69 0.68 -2.68 -6.79
C CYS A 69 0.14 -1.26 -7.01
N VAL A 70 0.27 -0.38 -6.01
CA VAL A 70 -0.15 1.02 -6.11
C VAL A 70 0.65 1.76 -7.17
N SER A 71 1.97 1.52 -7.21
CA SER A 71 2.85 2.15 -8.19
C SER A 71 2.47 1.80 -9.61
N THR A 72 2.25 0.51 -9.90
CA THR A 72 1.84 0.10 -11.24
C THR A 72 0.43 0.55 -11.58
N TYR A 73 -0.49 0.57 -10.60
CA TYR A 73 -1.86 1.07 -10.81
C TYR A 73 -1.88 2.55 -11.22
N LEU A 74 -1.12 3.41 -10.55
CA LEU A 74 -1.02 4.83 -10.90
C LEU A 74 -0.37 5.06 -12.27
N ILE A 75 0.54 4.16 -12.67
CA ILE A 75 1.12 4.19 -14.02
C ILE A 75 0.06 3.86 -15.07
N ASP A 76 -0.71 2.80 -14.84
CA ASP A 76 -1.77 2.36 -15.75
C ASP A 76 -2.94 3.36 -15.82
N ALA A 77 -3.30 4.00 -14.70
CA ALA A 77 -4.44 4.91 -14.61
C ALA A 77 -4.19 6.30 -15.24
N CYS A 78 -2.93 6.73 -15.31
CA CYS A 78 -2.54 8.07 -15.79
C CYS A 78 -1.47 7.99 -16.89
N PRO A 79 -1.81 7.56 -18.13
CA PRO A 79 -0.86 7.51 -19.23
C PRO A 79 -0.28 8.91 -19.51
N GLY A 80 1.05 9.04 -19.44
CA GLY A 80 1.79 10.29 -19.71
C GLY A 80 2.02 11.23 -18.52
N LYS A 81 1.35 11.02 -17.38
CA LYS A 81 1.57 11.80 -16.13
C LYS A 81 1.73 10.93 -14.87
N SER A 82 2.02 9.64 -15.05
CA SER A 82 2.16 8.63 -14.00
C SER A 82 3.08 9.05 -12.84
N ALA A 83 4.24 9.64 -13.15
CA ALA A 83 5.23 10.03 -12.15
C ALA A 83 4.73 11.15 -11.21
N SER A 84 3.95 12.10 -11.73
CA SER A 84 3.36 13.17 -10.92
C SER A 84 2.28 12.63 -9.99
N ALA A 85 1.44 11.72 -10.50
CA ALA A 85 0.40 11.09 -9.70
C ALA A 85 1.00 10.27 -8.55
N LEU A 86 2.08 9.53 -8.82
CA LEU A 86 2.85 8.79 -7.81
C LEU A 86 3.48 9.69 -6.75
N ALA A 87 4.13 10.77 -7.18
CA ALA A 87 4.75 11.71 -6.25
C ALA A 87 3.71 12.37 -5.34
N LEU A 88 2.54 12.71 -5.86
CA LEU A 88 1.44 13.28 -5.09
C LEU A 88 0.89 12.32 -4.04
N SER A 89 0.62 11.07 -4.39
CA SER A 89 0.06 10.09 -3.43
C SER A 89 1.01 9.87 -2.25
N GLU A 90 2.29 9.68 -2.55
CA GLU A 90 3.33 9.49 -1.54
C GLU A 90 3.52 10.76 -0.69
N PHE A 91 3.52 11.94 -1.32
CA PHE A 91 3.62 13.22 -0.61
C PHE A 91 2.51 13.39 0.42
N PHE A 92 1.25 13.07 0.07
CA PHE A 92 0.14 13.12 1.02
C PHE A 92 0.32 12.15 2.18
N SER A 93 0.78 10.91 1.91
CA SER A 93 1.06 9.93 2.95
C SER A 93 2.16 10.40 3.90
N TYR A 94 3.28 10.91 3.38
CA TYR A 94 4.38 11.42 4.20
C TYR A 94 3.98 12.67 4.99
N LEU A 95 3.13 13.52 4.43
CA LEU A 95 2.61 14.70 5.13
C LEU A 95 1.78 14.29 6.37
N LEU A 96 0.92 13.28 6.24
CA LEU A 96 0.19 12.73 7.39
C LEU A 96 1.14 12.12 8.42
N VAL A 97 2.12 11.32 7.98
CA VAL A 97 3.12 10.73 8.87
C VAL A 97 3.90 11.81 9.63
N ALA A 98 4.30 12.89 8.95
CA ALA A 98 5.01 14.01 9.57
C ALA A 98 4.16 14.71 10.64
N ILE A 99 2.87 14.95 10.37
CA ILE A 99 1.94 15.53 11.35
C ILE A 99 1.83 14.64 12.58
N VAL A 100 1.66 13.34 12.37
CA VAL A 100 1.57 12.35 13.43
C VAL A 100 2.84 12.36 14.30
N ILE A 101 4.03 12.29 13.69
CA ILE A 101 5.31 12.33 14.41
C ILE A 101 5.46 13.64 15.20
N LEU A 102 5.05 14.77 14.62
CA LEU A 102 5.15 16.07 15.29
C LEU A 102 4.24 16.16 16.52
N LEU A 103 3.08 15.50 16.50
CA LEU A 103 2.20 15.36 17.67
C LEU A 103 2.77 14.42 18.74
N PHE A 104 3.51 13.38 18.35
CA PHE A 104 4.14 12.46 19.29
C PHE A 104 5.44 12.99 19.91
N LYS A 105 6.20 13.82 19.19
CA LYS A 105 7.45 14.42 19.65
C LYS A 105 7.39 15.07 21.06
N PRO A 106 6.36 15.85 21.45
CA PRO A 106 6.27 16.38 22.81
C PRO A 106 6.13 15.32 23.91
N LEU A 107 5.73 14.08 23.59
CA LEU A 107 5.58 13.00 24.57
C LEU A 107 6.94 12.47 25.07
N GLU A 108 7.96 12.47 24.21
CA GLU A 108 9.32 11.99 24.55
C GLU A 108 10.07 12.95 25.49
N VAL A 109 9.75 14.24 25.47
CA VAL A 109 10.40 15.24 26.33
C VAL A 109 9.92 15.15 27.78
N ILE A 110 8.80 14.45 28.03
CA ILE A 110 8.14 14.36 29.34
C ILE A 110 8.49 13.04 30.08
N LEU A 111 9.03 12.03 29.38
CA LEU A 111 9.44 10.74 29.95
C LEU A 111 10.92 10.75 30.36
#